data_AF-A0A970ZNE9-F1
#
_entry.id   AF-A0A970ZNE9-F1
#
_cell.length_a   1.000
_cell.length_b   1.000
_cell.length_c   1.000
_cell.angle_alpha   90.00
_cell.angle_beta   90.00
_cell.angle_gamma   90.00
#
_symmetry.space_group_name_H-M   'P 1'
#
loop_
_entity.id
_entity.type
_entity.pdbx_description
1 polymer ?
#
loop_
_entity_poly.entity_id
_entity_poly.type
_entity_poly.pdbx_seq_one_letter_code
_entity_poly.pdbx_strand_id
1 'polypeptide(L)'
;MKFMEAASGISRNTALDANQWYQNLQDVQTNWRNQQEYTLSVGGPIIKNKTFFFVSWDHQISRIREHNVNIQVPTPCARKGIFRYFDGYSNGNFLTNPSAAISQVRAYSVFGPMLKEIPANDFDCASVAVDPSTGMPTADWVDYNNPWDELRRPDTTGYVSKFMGLIRDLHPNNYDVGDGLN
;
A
#
# COMPACT_ATOMS: atom_id res chain seq x y z
N MET A 1 -33.53 -40.14 -24.37
CA MET A 1 -33.06 -39.88 -22.99
C MET A 1 -33.77 -38.63 -22.50
N LYS A 2 -33.99 -38.48 -21.18
CA LYS A 2 -34.45 -37.21 -20.60
C LYS A 2 -33.28 -36.64 -19.79
N PHE A 3 -32.90 -35.40 -20.07
CA PHE A 3 -31.90 -34.66 -19.32
C PHE A 3 -32.61 -33.79 -18.28
N MET A 4 -31.92 -33.50 -17.18
CA MET A 4 -32.34 -32.52 -16.18
C MET A 4 -31.31 -31.39 -16.18
N GLU A 5 -31.81 -30.17 -16.27
CA GLU A 5 -31.03 -28.94 -16.29
C GLU A 5 -31.58 -28.01 -15.22
N ALA A 6 -30.70 -27.40 -14.44
CA ALA A 6 -31.05 -26.40 -13.43
C ALA A 6 -30.05 -25.25 -13.50
N ALA A 7 -30.56 -24.03 -13.40
CA ALA A 7 -29.78 -22.80 -13.34
C ALA A 7 -30.28 -21.93 -12.20
N SER A 8 -29.37 -21.41 -11.39
CA SER A 8 -29.67 -20.45 -10.33
C SER A 8 -28.64 -19.33 -10.34
N GLY A 9 -29.05 -18.11 -10.02
CA GLY A 9 -28.12 -16.99 -9.91
C GLY A 9 -28.64 -15.87 -9.04
N ILE A 10 -27.71 -15.08 -8.50
CA ILE A 10 -27.97 -13.90 -7.67
C ILE A 10 -27.12 -12.75 -8.23
N SER A 11 -27.75 -11.59 -8.36
CA SER A 11 -27.11 -10.33 -8.80
C SER A 11 -27.19 -9.30 -7.69
N ARG A 12 -26.06 -8.76 -7.25
CA ARG A 12 -25.99 -7.61 -6.32
C ARG A 12 -25.29 -6.44 -6.99
N ASN A 13 -25.87 -5.25 -6.88
CA ASN A 13 -25.37 -4.05 -7.54
C ASN A 13 -25.64 -2.82 -6.67
N THR A 14 -24.63 -1.98 -6.45
CA THR A 14 -24.76 -0.72 -5.71
C THR A 14 -25.84 0.21 -6.25
N ALA A 15 -26.17 0.16 -7.54
CA ALA A 15 -27.27 0.95 -8.09
C ALA A 15 -28.65 0.51 -7.56
N LEU A 16 -28.77 -0.72 -7.08
CA LEU A 16 -30.00 -1.33 -6.57
C LEU A 16 -29.95 -1.55 -5.04
N ASP A 17 -28.76 -1.57 -4.45
CA ASP A 17 -28.56 -1.76 -3.01
C ASP A 17 -28.66 -0.43 -2.25
N ALA A 18 -29.41 -0.43 -1.13
CA ALA A 18 -29.53 0.72 -0.25
C ALA A 18 -28.25 0.97 0.57
N ASN A 19 -27.96 2.23 0.88
CA ASN A 19 -26.85 2.62 1.75
C ASN A 19 -27.14 2.33 3.23
N GLN A 20 -26.10 2.17 4.05
CA GLN A 20 -26.25 2.06 5.50
C GLN A 20 -26.71 3.39 6.11
N TRP A 21 -27.59 3.34 7.13
CA TRP A 21 -28.18 4.54 7.73
C TRP A 21 -27.13 5.52 8.29
N TYR A 22 -26.10 5.01 8.99
CA TYR A 22 -25.00 5.80 9.53
C TYR A 22 -24.16 6.47 8.44
N GLN A 23 -24.05 5.88 7.24
CA GLN A 23 -23.33 6.47 6.12
C GLN A 23 -24.17 7.60 5.49
N ASN A 24 -25.48 7.42 5.39
CA ASN A 24 -26.39 8.49 4.97
C ASN A 24 -26.38 9.68 5.93
N LEU A 25 -26.24 9.46 7.24
CA LEU A 25 -26.09 10.56 8.21
C LEU A 25 -24.83 11.40 8.01
N GLN A 26 -23.78 10.79 7.47
CA GLN A 26 -22.47 11.42 7.29
C GLN A 26 -22.24 11.85 5.83
N ASP A 27 -23.29 11.82 5.00
CA ASP A 27 -23.23 12.08 3.55
C ASP A 27 -22.16 11.24 2.82
N VAL A 28 -21.86 10.04 3.33
CA VAL A 28 -20.87 9.12 2.74
C VAL A 28 -21.54 8.28 1.65
N GLN A 29 -20.98 8.36 0.45
CA GLN A 29 -21.43 7.57 -0.70
C GLN A 29 -21.17 6.07 -0.49
N THR A 30 -22.13 5.23 -0.89
CA THR A 30 -21.98 3.77 -0.87
C THR A 30 -20.83 3.30 -1.74
N ASN A 31 -19.99 2.39 -1.23
CA ASN A 31 -18.95 1.75 -2.01
C ASN A 31 -19.53 1.00 -3.22
N TRP A 32 -18.91 1.17 -4.38
CA TRP A 32 -19.33 0.48 -5.60
C TRP A 32 -19.03 -1.02 -5.53
N ARG A 33 -20.04 -1.83 -5.83
CA ARG A 33 -20.07 -3.29 -5.82
C ARG A 33 -20.97 -3.77 -6.93
N ASN A 34 -20.49 -4.74 -7.70
CA ASN A 34 -21.25 -5.51 -8.67
C ASN A 34 -20.80 -6.97 -8.55
N GLN A 35 -21.67 -7.80 -7.98
CA GLN A 35 -21.41 -9.21 -7.75
C GLN A 35 -22.47 -10.03 -8.50
N GLN A 36 -21.99 -10.93 -9.34
CA GLN A 36 -22.81 -11.89 -10.06
C GLN A 36 -22.37 -13.29 -9.66
N GLU A 37 -23.31 -14.09 -9.20
CA GLU A 37 -23.08 -15.49 -8.86
C GLU A 37 -24.06 -16.33 -9.66
N TYR A 38 -23.54 -17.37 -10.30
CA TYR A 38 -24.36 -18.28 -11.09
C TYR A 38 -23.86 -19.71 -10.98
N THR A 39 -24.83 -20.62 -10.91
CA THR A 39 -24.65 -22.05 -10.81
C THR A 39 -25.48 -22.71 -11.89
N LEU A 40 -24.83 -23.55 -12.70
CA LEU A 40 -25.46 -24.39 -13.70
C LEU A 40 -25.27 -25.84 -13.30
N SER A 41 -26.31 -26.66 -13.39
CA SER A 41 -26.25 -28.09 -13.13
C SER A 41 -26.95 -28.85 -14.25
N VAL A 42 -26.30 -29.88 -14.77
CA VAL A 42 -26.86 -30.78 -15.78
C VAL A 42 -26.63 -32.23 -15.39
N GLY A 43 -27.62 -33.07 -15.60
CA GLY A 43 -27.50 -34.50 -15.32
C GLY A 43 -28.50 -35.35 -16.09
N GLY A 44 -28.20 -36.64 -16.18
CA GLY A 44 -29.05 -37.60 -16.87
C GLY A 44 -28.43 -38.99 -17.03
N PRO A 45 -29.18 -39.97 -17.56
CA PRO A 45 -28.69 -41.33 -17.78
C PRO A 45 -27.76 -41.41 -19.00
N ILE A 46 -26.55 -41.94 -18.82
CA ILE A 46 -25.65 -42.39 -19.92
C ILE A 46 -26.20 -43.68 -20.53
N ILE A 47 -26.66 -44.61 -19.69
CA ILE A 47 -27.39 -45.81 -20.08
C ILE A 47 -28.66 -45.84 -19.23
N LYS A 48 -29.84 -45.93 -19.88
CA LYS A 48 -31.14 -45.92 -19.18
C LYS A 48 -31.15 -46.95 -18.04
N ASN A 49 -31.51 -46.50 -16.83
CA ASN A 49 -31.62 -47.30 -15.61
C ASN A 49 -30.33 -47.99 -15.13
N LYS A 50 -29.15 -47.55 -15.60
CA LYS A 50 -27.87 -48.14 -15.17
C LYS A 50 -26.86 -47.10 -14.72
N THR A 51 -26.53 -46.14 -15.58
CA THR A 51 -25.45 -45.20 -15.32
C THR A 51 -25.93 -43.79 -15.57
N PHE A 52 -25.63 -42.89 -14.65
CA PHE A 52 -26.03 -41.48 -14.68
C PHE A 52 -24.80 -40.58 -14.56
N PHE A 53 -24.86 -39.41 -15.19
CA PHE A 53 -23.85 -38.35 -15.02
C PHE A 53 -24.49 -37.13 -14.37
N PHE A 54 -23.65 -36.37 -13.68
CA PHE A 54 -23.98 -35.08 -13.07
C PHE A 54 -22.77 -34.17 -13.24
N VAL A 55 -23.01 -32.96 -13.75
CA VAL A 55 -22.01 -31.92 -13.92
C VAL A 55 -22.58 -30.64 -13.35
N SER A 56 -21.83 -29.97 -12.48
CA SER A 56 -22.13 -28.63 -12.00
C SER A 56 -21.02 -27.67 -12.39
N TRP A 57 -21.41 -26.42 -12.63
CA TRP A 57 -20.50 -25.31 -12.86
C TRP A 57 -20.94 -24.12 -12.02
N ASP A 58 -20.08 -23.73 -11.10
CA ASP A 58 -20.24 -22.58 -10.23
C ASP A 58 -19.27 -21.49 -10.66
N HIS A 59 -19.74 -20.26 -10.76
CA HIS A 59 -18.89 -19.14 -11.09
C HIS A 59 -19.37 -17.85 -10.43
N GLN A 60 -18.39 -17.07 -10.00
CA GLN A 60 -18.61 -15.81 -9.31
C GLN A 60 -17.79 -14.71 -9.98
N ILE A 61 -18.47 -13.68 -10.47
CA ILE A 61 -17.85 -12.44 -10.95
C ILE A 61 -18.04 -11.40 -9.85
N SER A 62 -16.99 -11.16 -9.08
CA SER A 62 -16.99 -10.16 -8.02
C SER A 62 -16.20 -8.93 -8.48
N ARG A 63 -16.89 -7.82 -8.72
CA ARG A 63 -16.26 -6.51 -8.97
C ARG A 63 -16.61 -5.59 -7.81
N ILE A 64 -15.64 -5.30 -6.96
CA ILE A 64 -15.84 -4.46 -5.79
C ILE A 64 -14.78 -3.36 -5.83
N ARG A 65 -15.18 -2.11 -5.60
CA ARG A 65 -14.31 -0.99 -5.22
C ARG A 65 -14.39 -0.84 -3.71
N GLU A 66 -14.05 -1.90 -3.01
CA GLU A 66 -13.97 -1.89 -1.55
C GLU A 66 -12.51 -1.89 -1.19
N HIS A 67 -11.99 -0.69 -1.02
CA HIS A 67 -10.88 -0.31 -0.15
C HIS A 67 -10.28 0.99 -0.70
N ASN A 68 -10.29 2.04 0.10
CA ASN A 68 -9.09 2.87 0.15
C ASN A 68 -7.99 1.95 0.69
N VAL A 69 -7.29 1.25 -0.21
CA VAL A 69 -6.11 0.49 0.19
C VAL A 69 -5.05 1.53 0.48
N ASN A 70 -4.95 1.94 1.74
CA ASN A 70 -3.85 2.78 2.21
C ASN A 70 -2.63 1.88 2.35
N ILE A 71 -2.01 1.56 1.22
CA ILE A 71 -0.73 0.84 1.21
C ILE A 71 0.27 1.73 1.92
N GLN A 72 0.85 1.22 3.01
CA GLN A 72 1.91 1.91 3.71
C GLN A 72 3.16 1.82 2.84
N VAL A 73 3.56 2.94 2.26
CA VAL A 73 4.77 3.04 1.45
C VAL A 73 5.76 3.96 2.16
N PRO A 74 7.08 3.71 2.05
CA PRO A 74 8.06 4.61 2.64
C PRO A 74 7.94 6.01 2.05
N THR A 75 8.06 7.03 2.91
CA THR A 75 8.21 8.43 2.51
C THR A 75 9.45 8.64 1.62
N PRO A 76 9.49 9.74 0.85
CA PRO A 76 10.64 10.04 -0.02
C PRO A 76 11.99 10.02 0.70
N CYS A 77 12.06 10.53 1.94
CA CYS A 77 13.26 10.45 2.79
C CYS A 77 13.61 9.00 3.16
N ALA A 78 12.62 8.23 3.64
CA ALA A 78 12.82 6.85 4.05
C ALA A 78 13.28 5.95 2.90
N ARG A 79 12.85 6.22 1.65
CA ARG A 79 13.34 5.53 0.44
C ARG A 79 14.84 5.71 0.21
N LYS A 80 15.42 6.82 0.69
CA LYS A 80 16.86 7.10 0.67
C LYS A 80 17.58 6.58 1.93
N GLY A 81 16.89 5.86 2.82
CA GLY A 81 17.44 5.43 4.10
C GLY A 81 17.74 6.59 5.06
N ILE A 82 16.96 7.67 4.97
CA ILE A 82 17.04 8.84 5.84
C ILE A 82 15.74 8.97 6.61
N PHE A 83 15.84 9.06 7.92
CA PHE A 83 14.69 9.27 8.81
C PHE A 83 14.79 10.66 9.43
N ARG A 84 13.67 11.40 9.41
CA ARG A 84 13.57 12.73 10.00
C ARG A 84 12.82 12.63 11.33
N TYR A 85 13.18 13.48 12.27
CA TYR A 85 12.53 13.55 13.57
C TYR A 85 12.69 14.94 14.17
N PHE A 86 11.78 15.33 15.05
CA PHE A 86 11.94 16.55 15.84
C PHE A 86 12.72 16.23 17.12
N ASP A 87 13.75 17.03 17.40
CA ASP A 87 14.45 16.94 18.68
C ASP A 87 13.53 17.47 19.81
N GLY A 88 13.45 16.72 20.93
CA GLY A 88 12.57 17.03 22.05
C GLY A 88 11.07 16.72 21.83
N TYR A 89 10.71 15.99 20.78
CA TYR A 89 9.33 15.64 20.44
C TYR A 89 9.04 14.15 20.67
N SER A 90 7.89 13.83 21.27
CA SER A 90 7.42 12.44 21.36
C SER A 90 6.67 12.10 20.08
N ASN A 91 7.19 11.15 19.30
CA ASN A 91 6.50 10.66 18.11
C ASN A 91 5.14 10.07 18.54
N GLY A 92 4.06 10.55 17.92
CA GLY A 92 2.69 10.16 18.21
C GLY A 92 1.97 9.75 16.93
N ASN A 93 0.86 9.03 17.07
CA ASN A 93 -0.04 8.80 15.94
C ASN A 93 -0.66 10.14 15.51
N PHE A 94 -1.12 10.27 14.26
CA PHE A 94 -1.77 11.48 13.72
C PHE A 94 -2.90 12.05 14.62
N LEU A 95 -3.54 11.21 15.43
CA LEU A 95 -4.61 11.59 16.36
C LEU A 95 -4.12 12.15 17.71
N THR A 96 -2.86 11.94 18.05
CA THR A 96 -2.24 12.48 19.27
C THR A 96 -1.46 13.72 18.89
N ASN A 97 -1.99 14.89 19.23
CA ASN A 97 -1.31 16.17 19.01
C ASN A 97 -0.17 16.31 20.05
N PRO A 98 1.10 16.11 19.67
CA PRO A 98 2.17 16.04 20.64
C PRO A 98 2.54 17.47 21.06
N SER A 99 2.27 17.80 22.32
CA SER A 99 2.58 19.10 22.90
C SER A 99 4.01 19.11 23.44
N ALA A 100 4.95 19.59 22.63
CA ALA A 100 6.29 19.99 23.08
C ALA A 100 6.84 21.10 22.19
N ALA A 101 7.69 21.97 22.76
CA ALA A 101 8.33 23.06 22.01
C ALA A 101 9.26 22.47 20.94
N ILE A 102 8.94 22.76 19.68
CA ILE A 102 9.67 22.30 18.50
C ILE A 102 11.07 22.94 18.54
N SER A 103 12.14 22.15 18.67
CA SER A 103 13.50 22.70 18.76
C SER A 103 14.19 22.77 17.39
N GLN A 104 14.20 21.68 16.63
CA GLN A 104 14.74 21.63 15.26
C GLN A 104 14.36 20.29 14.58
N VAL A 105 14.15 20.28 13.25
CA VAL A 105 14.13 19.03 12.47
C VAL A 105 15.55 18.47 12.43
N ARG A 106 15.71 17.22 12.84
CA ARG A 106 16.95 16.46 12.70
C ARG A 106 16.72 15.32 11.71
N ALA A 107 17.80 14.87 11.11
CA ALA A 107 17.80 13.75 10.20
C ALA A 107 18.92 12.79 10.55
N TYR A 108 18.69 11.51 10.31
CA TYR A 108 19.67 10.46 10.51
C TYR A 108 19.64 9.48 9.35
N SER A 109 20.83 9.07 8.89
CA SER A 109 20.96 8.02 7.88
C SER A 109 21.22 6.67 8.53
N VAL A 110 20.59 5.62 8.01
CA VAL A 110 20.75 4.25 8.48
C VAL A 110 22.16 3.69 8.23
N PHE A 111 22.91 4.28 7.30
CA PHE A 111 24.22 3.78 6.88
C PHE A 111 25.39 4.37 7.67
N GLY A 112 25.38 5.67 7.94
CA GLY A 112 26.47 6.37 8.63
C GLY A 112 26.08 7.78 9.06
N PRO A 113 27.00 8.50 9.73
CA PRO A 113 26.81 9.90 10.11
C PRO A 113 26.45 10.77 8.91
N MET A 114 25.48 11.67 9.11
CA MET A 114 25.17 12.68 8.11
C MET A 114 26.23 13.77 8.12
N LEU A 115 26.73 14.15 6.94
CA LEU A 115 27.75 15.19 6.77
C LEU A 115 27.15 16.59 6.59
N LYS A 116 25.86 16.68 6.25
CA LYS A 116 25.12 17.91 6.00
C LYS A 116 23.77 17.88 6.69
N GLU A 117 23.31 19.03 7.14
CA GLU A 117 21.94 19.17 7.63
C GLU A 117 20.96 19.29 6.47
N ILE A 118 19.78 18.68 6.61
CA ILE A 118 18.70 18.82 5.64
C ILE A 118 18.03 20.17 5.88
N PRO A 119 17.81 21.00 4.83
CA PRO A 119 17.12 22.27 4.97
C PRO A 119 15.76 22.10 5.67
N ALA A 120 15.39 23.04 6.53
CA ALA A 120 14.15 22.94 7.32
C ALA A 120 12.88 22.87 6.46
N ASN A 121 12.92 23.44 5.25
CA ASN A 121 11.84 23.43 4.26
C ASN A 121 11.92 22.25 3.27
N ASP A 122 12.90 21.38 3.41
CA ASP A 122 13.02 20.17 2.59
C ASP A 122 12.34 19.00 3.31
N PHE A 123 11.08 18.74 2.92
CA PHE A 123 10.23 17.73 3.56
C PHE A 123 10.39 16.33 2.95
N ASP A 124 10.78 16.25 1.68
CA ASP A 124 10.92 15.02 0.90
C ASP A 124 12.39 14.61 0.70
N CYS A 125 13.31 15.31 1.36
CA CYS A 125 14.75 15.12 1.22
C CYS A 125 15.22 15.33 -0.23
N ALA A 126 14.55 16.19 -1.01
CA ALA A 126 14.92 16.47 -2.40
C ALA A 126 16.35 16.99 -2.54
N SER A 127 16.87 17.70 -1.54
CA SER A 127 18.26 18.20 -1.55
C SER A 127 19.29 17.07 -1.45
N VAL A 128 18.92 15.92 -0.89
CA VAL A 128 19.81 14.77 -0.73
C VAL A 128 20.05 14.12 -2.08
N ALA A 129 21.27 14.32 -2.61
CA ALA A 129 21.75 13.67 -3.82
C ALA A 129 21.89 12.16 -3.58
N VAL A 130 21.41 11.37 -4.53
CA VAL A 130 21.49 9.91 -4.50
C VAL A 130 22.29 9.38 -5.68
N ASP A 131 23.02 8.30 -5.47
CA ASP A 131 23.68 7.56 -6.54
C ASP A 131 22.61 6.81 -7.37
N PRO A 132 22.53 7.03 -8.70
CA PRO A 132 21.54 6.37 -9.55
C PRO A 132 21.62 4.83 -9.54
N SER A 133 22.80 4.27 -9.29
CA SER A 133 23.04 2.82 -9.32
C SER A 133 22.54 2.13 -8.04
N THR A 134 22.70 2.76 -6.88
CA THR A 134 22.35 2.18 -5.58
C THR A 134 21.04 2.73 -5.01
N GLY A 135 20.60 3.91 -5.47
CA GLY A 135 19.45 4.62 -4.91
C GLY A 135 19.72 5.23 -3.53
N MET A 136 20.97 5.18 -3.05
CA MET A 136 21.38 5.63 -1.73
C MET A 136 22.01 7.03 -1.77
N PRO A 137 22.01 7.78 -0.66
CA PRO A 137 22.67 9.07 -0.56
C PRO A 137 24.14 8.99 -1.02
N THR A 138 24.62 10.03 -1.69
CA THR A 138 26.03 10.09 -2.09
C THR A 138 26.95 10.28 -0.87
N ALA A 139 28.24 9.98 -1.03
CA ALA A 139 29.26 10.22 0.01
C ALA A 139 29.37 11.69 0.46
N ASP A 140 28.83 12.65 -0.32
CA ASP A 140 28.71 14.05 0.08
C ASP A 140 27.68 14.32 1.19
N TRP A 141 26.80 13.36 1.45
CA TRP A 141 25.70 13.47 2.41
C TRP A 141 25.86 12.52 3.59
N VAL A 142 26.44 11.34 3.37
CA VAL A 142 26.61 10.30 4.38
C VAL A 142 28.06 9.82 4.40
N ASP A 143 28.65 9.76 5.59
CA ASP A 143 29.98 9.20 5.79
C ASP A 143 29.93 7.67 5.78
N TYR A 144 30.25 7.08 4.63
CA TYR A 144 30.35 5.63 4.47
C TYR A 144 31.68 5.04 4.98
N ASN A 145 32.66 5.88 5.35
CA ASN A 145 33.93 5.41 5.92
C ASN A 145 33.80 5.12 7.43
N ASN A 146 32.79 5.69 8.08
CA ASN A 146 32.46 5.45 9.48
C ASN A 146 31.00 4.96 9.61
N PRO A 147 30.66 3.78 9.09
CA PRO A 147 29.29 3.30 9.12
C PRO A 147 28.87 2.95 10.55
N TRP A 148 27.57 3.04 10.82
CA TRP A 148 27.01 2.59 12.11
C TRP A 148 27.16 1.08 12.32
N ASP A 149 27.27 0.34 11.22
CA ASP A 149 27.42 -1.11 11.18
C ASP A 149 28.19 -1.48 9.89
N GLU A 150 29.31 -2.19 10.03
CA GLU A 150 30.18 -2.56 8.91
C GLU A 150 29.49 -3.47 7.87
N LEU A 151 28.49 -4.24 8.31
CA LEU A 151 27.71 -5.15 7.46
C LEU A 151 26.58 -4.42 6.73
N ARG A 152 26.21 -3.23 7.19
CA ARG A 152 25.10 -2.45 6.63
C ARG A 152 25.61 -1.49 5.56
N ARG A 153 25.95 -2.04 4.40
CA ARG A 153 26.43 -1.27 3.24
C ARG A 153 25.31 -1.02 2.23
N PRO A 154 25.40 0.07 1.45
CA PRO A 154 24.57 0.27 0.26
C PRO A 154 24.58 -0.96 -0.63
N ASP A 155 23.41 -1.32 -1.17
CA ASP A 155 23.31 -2.40 -2.14
C ASP A 155 24.03 -2.01 -3.44
N THR A 156 25.13 -2.69 -3.73
CA THR A 156 25.92 -2.48 -4.96
C THR A 156 25.35 -3.22 -6.16
N THR A 157 24.38 -4.12 -5.97
CA THR A 157 23.76 -4.89 -7.06
C THR A 157 22.67 -4.10 -7.80
N GLY A 158 22.21 -2.99 -7.19
CA GLY A 158 21.12 -2.16 -7.71
C GLY A 158 19.74 -2.80 -7.56
N TYR A 159 19.62 -3.92 -6.86
CA TYR A 159 18.34 -4.57 -6.54
C TYR A 159 17.43 -3.61 -5.76
N VAL A 160 17.95 -2.95 -4.72
CA VAL A 160 17.18 -2.01 -3.90
C VAL A 160 16.74 -0.81 -4.72
N SER A 161 17.64 -0.22 -5.53
CA SER A 161 17.31 0.87 -6.47
C SER A 161 16.18 0.47 -7.41
N LYS A 162 16.29 -0.71 -8.05
CA LYS A 162 15.30 -1.23 -8.98
C LYS A 162 13.96 -1.53 -8.28
N PHE A 163 13.99 -2.12 -7.10
CA PHE A 163 12.80 -2.41 -6.30
C PHE A 163 12.08 -1.12 -5.89
N MET A 164 12.80 -0.14 -5.37
CA MET A 164 12.23 1.17 -5.03
C MET A 164 11.72 1.92 -6.27
N GLY A 165 12.36 1.74 -7.43
CA GLY A 165 11.90 2.26 -8.72
C GLY A 165 10.57 1.67 -9.19
N LEU A 166 10.28 0.40 -8.87
CA LEU A 166 8.98 -0.23 -9.15
C LEU A 166 7.87 0.29 -8.21
N ILE A 167 8.25 0.74 -7.01
CA ILE A 167 7.34 1.36 -6.02
C ILE A 167 7.17 2.85 -6.29
N ARG A 168 7.93 3.45 -7.22
CA ARG A 168 7.87 4.89 -7.50
C ARG A 168 6.46 5.36 -7.83
N ASP A 169 5.67 4.57 -8.56
CA ASP A 169 4.32 4.97 -8.96
C ASP A 169 3.28 4.81 -7.81
N LEU A 170 3.68 4.21 -6.69
CA LEU A 170 2.96 4.17 -5.43
C LEU A 170 3.49 5.28 -4.51
N HIS A 171 3.01 6.50 -4.69
CA HIS A 171 3.24 7.57 -3.73
C HIS A 171 2.25 7.44 -2.56
N PRO A 172 2.65 7.81 -1.32
CA PRO A 172 1.67 8.02 -0.27
C PRO A 172 0.61 8.99 -0.81
N ASN A 173 -0.68 8.66 -0.64
CA ASN A 173 -1.76 9.54 -1.10
C ASN A 173 -1.67 10.92 -0.43
N ASN A 174 -1.02 11.01 0.73
CA ASN A 174 -0.68 12.25 1.40
C ASN A 174 0.49 12.03 2.38
N TYR A 175 1.63 12.68 2.17
CA TYR A 175 2.76 12.71 3.11
C TYR A 175 2.90 14.05 3.84
N ASP A 176 2.03 15.01 3.54
CA ASP A 176 1.93 16.31 4.19
C ASP A 176 0.96 16.28 5.40
N VAL A 177 0.26 15.16 5.61
CA VAL A 177 -0.70 14.95 6.71
C VAL A 177 -0.16 13.86 7.64
N GLY A 178 -0.02 14.17 8.92
CA GLY A 178 0.79 13.37 9.85
C GLY A 178 1.78 14.24 10.60
N ASP A 179 2.76 13.62 11.24
CA ASP A 179 3.97 14.35 11.64
C ASP A 179 4.85 14.68 10.41
N GLY A 180 4.57 14.10 9.23
CA GLY A 180 5.26 14.36 7.97
C GLY A 180 6.74 13.97 7.99
N LEU A 181 7.14 13.15 8.96
CA LEU A 181 8.53 12.86 9.23
C LEU A 181 8.96 11.47 8.75
N ASN A 182 8.03 10.50 8.64
CA ASN A 182 8.34 9.11 8.24
C ASN A 182 7.23 8.39 7.47
#